data_AF-K1SDS7-F1
#
_entry.id   AF-K1SDS7-F1
#
_cell.length_a   1.000
_cell.length_b   1.000
_cell.length_c   1.000
_cell.angle_alpha   90.00
_cell.angle_beta   90.00
_cell.angle_gamma   90.00
#
_symmetry.space_group_name_H-M   'P 1'
#
loop_
_entity.id
_entity.type
_entity.pdbx_description
1 polymer ?
#
loop_
_entity_poly.entity_id
_entity_poly.type
_entity_poly.pdbx_seq_one_letter_code
_entity_poly.pdbx_strand_id
1 'polypeptide(L)'
;MEYIRAFLVGGIICILVQILMDHTTLQPGRIMVLLVIAGVILGALGIYKRIEEFGGCGATVPLSGFGFSLWKGMKEAVDNHCVSRRKKNYG
;
A
#
# COMPACT_ATOMS: atom_id res chain seq x y z
N MET A 1 -6.45 3.29 22.20
CA MET A 1 -5.06 3.60 21.75
C MET A 1 -4.87 3.41 20.25
N GLU A 2 -5.44 2.36 19.65
CA GLU A 2 -5.43 2.11 18.20
C GLU A 2 -5.89 3.30 17.34
N TYR A 3 -6.98 3.97 17.71
CA TYR A 3 -7.49 5.14 16.99
C TYR A 3 -6.51 6.33 16.95
N ILE A 4 -5.77 6.55 18.05
CA ILE A 4 -4.76 7.62 18.12
C ILE A 4 -3.58 7.28 17.21
N ARG A 5 -3.15 6.01 17.20
CA ARG A 5 -2.08 5.54 16.30
C ARG A 5 -2.49 5.64 14.83
N ALA A 6 -3.72 5.24 14.52
CA ALA A 6 -4.26 5.36 13.16
C ALA A 6 -4.35 6.82 12.70
N PHE A 7 -4.82 7.72 13.56
CA PHE A 7 -4.84 9.15 13.26
C PHE A 7 -3.43 9.71 13.05
N LEU A 8 -2.47 9.34 13.92
CA LEU A 8 -1.09 9.82 13.84
C LEU A 8 -0.39 9.32 12.56
N VAL A 9 -0.52 8.03 12.24
CA VAL A 9 0.10 7.44 11.04
C VAL A 9 -0.52 8.02 9.77
N GLY A 10 -1.85 8.11 9.70
CA GLY A 10 -2.54 8.74 8.56
C GLY A 10 -2.19 10.22 8.41
N GLY A 11 -2.12 10.96 9.51
CA GLY A 11 -1.75 12.37 9.54
C GLY A 11 -0.30 12.61 9.08
N ILE A 12 0.65 11.81 9.57
CA ILE A 12 2.06 11.89 9.14
C ILE A 12 2.18 11.60 7.64
N ILE A 13 1.51 10.56 7.14
CA ILE A 13 1.50 10.25 5.70
C ILE A 13 0.91 11.42 4.89
N CYS A 14 -0.17 12.03 5.37
CA CYS A 14 -0.79 13.18 4.71
C CYS A 14 0.16 14.38 4.65
N ILE A 15 0.85 14.70 5.74
CA ILE A 15 1.85 15.79 5.79
C ILE A 15 3.00 15.51 4.83
N LEU A 16 3.51 14.27 4.77
CA LEU A 16 4.56 13.91 3.82
C LEU A 16 4.12 14.10 2.37
N VAL A 17 2.86 13.76 2.04
CA VAL A 17 2.28 13.96 0.71
C VAL A 17 2.08 15.45 0.42
N GLN A 18 1.65 16.24 1.40
CA GLN A 18 1.52 17.69 1.26
C GLN A 18 2.87 18.35 0.97
N ILE A 19 3.92 17.97 1.69
CA ILE A 19 5.30 18.45 1.44
C ILE A 19 5.75 18.04 0.04
N LEU A 20 5.50 16.79 -0.38
CA LEU A 20 5.83 16.33 -1.72
C LEU A 20 5.11 17.14 -2.80
N MET A 21 3.81 17.42 -2.61
CA MET A 21 3.01 18.26 -3.52
C MET A 21 3.51 19.70 -3.59
N ASP A 22 3.92 20.28 -2.47
CA ASP A 22 4.40 21.67 -2.43
C ASP A 22 5.76 21.84 -3.11
N HIS A 23 6.63 20.84 -2.99
CA HIS A 23 7.97 20.86 -3.62
C HIS A 23 7.98 20.44 -5.09
N THR A 24 6.93 19.81 -5.62
CA THR A 24 6.89 19.41 -7.04
C THR A 24 5.84 20.17 -7.83
N THR A 25 6.25 20.81 -8.93
CA THR A 25 5.36 21.40 -9.97
C THR A 25 4.58 20.34 -10.77
N LEU A 26 4.55 19.08 -10.31
CA LEU A 26 3.87 17.99 -10.99
C LEU A 26 2.36 18.13 -10.83
N GLN A 27 1.60 17.86 -11.90
CA GLN A 27 0.15 17.78 -11.80
C GLN A 27 -0.27 16.78 -10.71
N PRO A 28 -1.30 17.09 -9.90
CA PRO A 28 -1.76 16.24 -8.80
C PRO A 28 -2.00 14.78 -9.20
N GLY A 29 -2.50 14.55 -10.43
CA GLY A 29 -2.71 13.19 -10.96
C GLY A 29 -1.45 12.34 -11.03
N ARG A 30 -0.28 12.93 -11.35
CA ARG A 30 0.99 12.18 -11.40
C ARG A 30 1.45 11.74 -10.02
N ILE A 31 1.25 12.60 -9.01
CA ILE A 31 1.61 12.32 -7.63
C ILE A 31 0.77 11.17 -7.08
N MET A 32 -0.53 11.16 -7.37
CA MET A 32 -1.41 10.06 -6.96
C MET A 32 -0.95 8.71 -7.52
N VAL A 33 -0.57 8.65 -8.80
CA VAL A 33 -0.07 7.42 -9.42
C VAL A 33 1.26 6.99 -8.80
N LEU A 34 2.18 7.92 -8.56
CA LEU A 34 3.45 7.62 -7.89
C LEU A 34 3.25 7.05 -6.48
N LEU A 35 2.30 7.59 -5.71
CA LEU A 35 1.98 7.08 -4.37
C LEU A 35 1.43 5.66 -4.41
N VAL A 36 0.58 5.34 -5.38
CA VAL A 36 0.05 3.97 -5.56
C VAL A 36 1.17 3.02 -5.94
N ILE A 37 2.03 3.37 -6.90
CA ILE A 37 3.18 2.55 -7.32
C ILE A 37 4.15 2.34 -6.15
N ALA A 38 4.45 3.40 -5.40
CA ALA A 38 5.28 3.30 -4.19
C ALA A 38 4.66 2.34 -3.18
N GLY A 39 3.34 2.42 -2.96
CA GLY A 39 2.60 1.48 -2.11
C GLY A 39 2.73 0.01 -2.54
N VAL A 40 2.64 -0.27 -3.84
CA VAL A 40 2.86 -1.61 -4.40
C VAL A 40 4.29 -2.09 -4.16
N ILE A 41 5.30 -1.24 -4.41
CA ILE A 41 6.71 -1.59 -4.23
C ILE A 41 7.03 -1.84 -2.75
N LEU A 42 6.61 -0.94 -1.85
CA LEU A 42 6.80 -1.12 -0.41
C LEU A 42 6.04 -2.35 0.09
N GLY A 43 4.92 -2.70 -0.54
CA GLY A 43 4.17 -3.93 -0.31
C GLY A 43 4.94 -5.18 -0.71
N ALA A 44 5.56 -5.16 -1.89
CA ALA A 44 6.40 -6.24 -2.39
C ALA A 44 7.63 -6.48 -1.51
N LEU A 45 8.23 -5.41 -0.99
CA LEU A 45 9.34 -5.48 -0.03
C LEU A 45 8.90 -5.92 1.38
N GLY A 46 7.59 -5.99 1.66
CA GLY A 46 7.04 -6.36 2.96
C GLY A 46 7.17 -5.28 4.04
N ILE A 47 7.74 -4.12 3.72
CA ILE A 47 7.91 -2.98 4.63
C ILE A 47 6.54 -2.41 4.98
N TYR A 48 5.65 -2.28 3.99
CA TYR A 48 4.33 -1.71 4.20
C TYR A 48 3.47 -2.53 5.17
N LYS A 49 3.70 -3.85 5.27
CA LYS A 49 3.01 -4.73 6.21
C LYS A 49 3.27 -4.34 7.67
N ARG A 50 4.51 -3.94 8.01
CA ARG A 50 4.82 -3.47 9.38
C ARG A 50 4.16 -2.12 9.68
N ILE A 51 4.05 -1.27 8.67
CA ILE A 51 3.38 0.03 8.79
C ILE A 51 1.87 -0.19 8.98
N GLU A 52 1.26 -1.13 8.25
CA GLU A 52 -0.13 -1.56 8.44
C GLU A 52 -0.36 -2.12 9.85
N GLU A 53 0.51 -2.98 10.35
CA GLU A 53 0.33 -3.61 11.67
C GLU A 53 0.47 -2.61 12.83
N PHE A 54 1.24 -1.54 12.64
CA PHE A 54 1.41 -0.47 13.63
C PHE A 54 0.35 0.64 13.53
N GLY A 55 0.00 1.03 12.30
CA GLY A 55 -0.91 2.14 12.01
C GLY A 55 -2.36 1.74 11.75
N GLY A 56 -2.63 0.44 11.59
CA GLY A 56 -3.95 -0.09 11.26
C GLY A 56 -4.59 0.64 10.08
N CYS A 57 -5.81 1.13 10.30
CA CYS A 57 -6.56 1.91 9.31
C CYS A 57 -5.83 3.18 8.84
N GLY A 58 -4.93 3.75 9.64
CA GLY A 58 -4.16 4.94 9.25
C GLY A 58 -3.18 4.70 8.11
N ALA A 59 -2.70 3.47 7.95
CA ALA A 59 -1.76 3.10 6.89
C ALA A 59 -2.44 2.60 5.61
N THR A 60 -3.68 2.09 5.73
CA THR A 60 -4.44 1.48 4.62
C THR A 60 -5.34 2.48 3.89
N VAL A 61 -5.81 3.54 4.56
CA VAL A 61 -6.66 4.58 3.97
C VAL A 61 -5.94 5.47 2.93
N PRO A 62 -4.65 5.86 3.09
CA PRO A 62 -3.93 6.64 2.09
C PRO A 62 -3.74 5.88 0.75
N LEU A 63 -3.47 6.61 -0.34
CA LEU A 63 -3.25 6.03 -1.69
C LEU A 63 -2.13 4.98 -1.75
N SER A 64 -1.09 5.14 -0.93
CA SER A 64 -0.04 4.12 -0.78
C SER A 64 -0.56 2.82 -0.14
N GLY A 65 -1.55 2.93 0.76
CA GLY A 65 -2.23 1.79 1.38
C GLY A 65 -3.16 1.06 0.41
N PHE A 66 -3.78 1.80 -0.50
CA PHE A 66 -4.48 1.22 -1.64
C PHE A 66 -3.52 0.42 -2.54
N GLY A 67 -2.35 0.97 -2.88
CA GLY A 67 -1.31 0.24 -3.63
C GLY A 67 -0.86 -1.05 -2.94
N PHE A 68 -0.67 -1.02 -1.62
CA PHE A 68 -0.36 -2.20 -0.84
C PHE A 68 -1.48 -3.28 -0.89
N SER A 69 -2.74 -2.86 -0.79
CA SER A 69 -3.89 -3.76 -0.91
C SER A 69 -3.95 -4.44 -2.28
N LEU A 70 -3.64 -3.70 -3.36
CA LEU A 70 -3.54 -4.26 -4.71
C LEU A 70 -2.45 -5.34 -4.81
N TRP A 71 -1.26 -5.06 -4.25
CA TRP A 71 -0.18 -6.05 -4.19
C TRP A 71 -0.60 -7.33 -3.45
N LYS A 72 -1.23 -7.18 -2.28
CA LYS A 72 -1.71 -8.31 -1.47
C LYS A 72 -2.75 -9.14 -2.21
N GLY A 73 -3.75 -8.48 -2.80
CA GLY A 73 -4.80 -9.16 -3.57
C GLY A 73 -4.26 -9.86 -4.83
N MET A 74 -3.34 -9.21 -5.55
CA MET A 74 -2.66 -9.82 -6.69
C MET A 74 -1.85 -11.06 -6.27
N LYS A 75 -1.05 -10.96 -5.20
CA LYS A 75 -0.25 -12.08 -4.69
C LYS A 75 -1.15 -13.26 -4.32
N GLU A 76 -2.23 -13.01 -3.59
CA GLU A 76 -3.19 -14.03 -3.21
C GLU A 76 -3.88 -14.67 -4.41
N ALA A 77 -4.27 -13.88 -5.42
CA ALA A 77 -4.84 -14.41 -6.66
C ALA A 77 -3.86 -15.30 -7.43
N VAL A 78 -2.58 -14.90 -7.53
CA VAL A 78 -1.52 -15.68 -8.18
C VAL A 78 -1.27 -16.97 -7.41
N ASP A 79 -1.16 -16.91 -6.08
CA ASP A 79 -0.96 -18.08 -5.25
C ASP A 79 -2.15 -19.04 -5.38
N ASN A 80 -3.39 -18.55 -5.33
CA ASN A 80 -4.59 -19.38 -5.42
C ASN A 80 -4.84 -19.96 -6.82
N HIS A 81 -4.60 -19.23 -7.90
CA HIS A 81 -4.94 -19.69 -9.26
C HIS A 81 -3.78 -20.41 -9.94
N CYS A 82 -2.54 -19.95 -9.74
CA CYS A 82 -1.37 -20.51 -10.41
C CYS A 82 -0.85 -21.76 -9.68
N VAL A 83 -0.84 -21.78 -8.33
CA VAL A 83 -0.45 -22.99 -7.58
C VAL A 83 -1.53 -24.07 -7.63
N SER A 84 -2.82 -23.69 -7.63
CA SER A 84 -3.91 -24.66 -7.74
C SER A 84 -4.00 -25.31 -9.12
N ARG A 85 -3.69 -24.58 -10.21
CA ARG A 85 -3.46 -25.20 -11.54
C ARG A 85 -2.23 -26.09 -11.59
N ARG A 86 -1.16 -25.78 -10.85
CA ARG A 86 0.04 -26.62 -10.79
C ARG A 86 -0.22 -27.93 -10.03
N LYS A 87 -0.99 -27.91 -8.93
CA LYS A 87 -1.40 -29.13 -8.21
C LYS A 87 -2.31 -30.05 -9.04
N LYS A 88 -3.16 -29.50 -9.91
CA LYS A 88 -4.07 -30.29 -10.75
C LYS A 88 -3.41 -30.94 -11.98
N ASN A 89 -2.21 -30.50 -12.39
CA ASN A 89 -1.44 -31.06 -13.51
C ASN A 89 -0.37 -32.08 -13.09
N TYR A 90 -0.18 -32.31 -11.78
CA TYR A 90 0.83 -33.21 -11.21
C TYR A 90 0.20 -34.32 -10.35
N GLY A 91 -1.02 -34.72 -10.69
CA GLY A 91 -1.78 -35.79 -10.05
C GLY A 91 -2.44 -36.69 -11.08
#